data_AF-A0A1M6PKG4-F1
#
_entry.id   AF-A0A1M6PKG4-F1
#
_cell.length_a   1.000
_cell.length_b   1.000
_cell.length_c   1.000
_cell.angle_alpha   90.00
_cell.angle_beta   90.00
_cell.angle_gamma   90.00
#
_symmetry.space_group_name_H-M   'P 1'
#
loop_
_entity.id
_entity.type
_entity.pdbx_description
1 polymer ?
#
loop_
_entity_poly.entity_id
_entity_poly.type
_entity_poly.pdbx_seq_one_letter_code
_entity_poly.pdbx_strand_id
1 'polypeptide(L)'
;MMDIHTQSHLDGAERINLGSFYTPKKYVSLVGEWLVRYGLSSGRAVLDSSCGYGAFFELRESLPGNRYLGNDTDEVALRTVQRFFPEVETFCENALFDVSRKKFGVRNGESLVVVGNPPYNDVTSQINRGVKRSELPVDADLKSRDLGISFLKSYDKLEADYAAILHPLSYLIKKANFKAVGAFFENYSLLEHIVFDSREFAGTSKTSGFPVVVALYGRTPGRGIRFDDVWKIRFRTVEGNAFSLSDWDYVSDFVEKYPGKKRYCPEILFYTLRDINALKRCRTFIADRIANAVDVDPEKFPYYCYVDCFKRYAEVPYWMGNFDVPFDKETFGNVADDVVRVSKSLHPDIFNEQIEIRSGEEERVRNYIDRILKRK
;
A
#
# COMPACT_ATOMS: atom_id res chain seq x y z
N MET A 1 -12.11 -16.43 25.86
CA MET A 1 -13.13 -15.70 25.06
C MET A 1 -12.49 -15.45 23.70
N MET A 2 -13.03 -15.99 22.62
CA MET A 2 -12.46 -15.80 21.27
C MET A 2 -12.83 -14.37 20.84
N ASP A 3 -11.85 -13.50 20.71
CA ASP A 3 -12.04 -12.15 20.19
C ASP A 3 -12.03 -12.25 18.67
N ILE A 4 -13.16 -11.91 18.03
CA ILE A 4 -13.24 -11.89 16.57
C ILE A 4 -12.09 -11.06 16.03
N HIS A 5 -11.66 -9.99 16.72
CA HIS A 5 -10.54 -9.15 16.31
C HIS A 5 -9.13 -9.73 16.40
N THR A 6 -9.01 -11.00 16.78
CA THR A 6 -7.73 -11.70 16.90
C THR A 6 -7.84 -13.15 16.43
N GLN A 7 -6.92 -13.57 15.56
CA GLN A 7 -6.84 -14.96 15.10
C GLN A 7 -6.04 -15.81 16.09
N SER A 8 -6.63 -16.91 16.56
CA SER A 8 -6.00 -17.80 17.55
C SER A 8 -5.60 -19.18 17.00
N HIS A 9 -5.95 -19.52 15.74
CA HIS A 9 -5.76 -20.87 15.20
C HIS A 9 -4.66 -21.03 14.14
N LEU A 10 -4.27 -19.97 13.44
CA LEU A 10 -3.10 -19.98 12.54
C LEU A 10 -1.85 -19.50 13.27
N ASP A 11 -0.70 -20.10 12.95
CA ASP A 11 0.56 -19.65 13.51
C ASP A 11 1.01 -18.31 12.88
N GLY A 12 2.02 -17.65 13.48
CA GLY A 12 2.51 -16.35 13.01
C GLY A 12 3.10 -16.37 11.60
N ALA A 13 3.67 -17.50 11.16
CA ALA A 13 4.24 -17.65 9.83
C ALA A 13 3.15 -17.83 8.78
N GLU A 14 2.11 -18.61 9.05
CA GLU A 14 0.94 -18.80 8.19
C GLU A 14 0.18 -17.49 7.94
N ARG A 15 0.01 -16.68 8.98
CA ARG A 15 -0.66 -15.36 8.87
C ARG A 15 0.11 -14.39 7.97
N ILE A 16 1.42 -14.27 8.18
CA ILE A 16 2.29 -13.42 7.34
C ILE A 16 2.30 -13.94 5.91
N ASN A 17 2.37 -15.26 5.72
CA ASN A 17 2.39 -15.87 4.39
C ASN A 17 1.05 -15.65 3.67
N LEU A 18 -0.10 -15.79 4.35
CA LEU A 18 -1.44 -15.64 3.74
C LEU A 18 -1.84 -14.16 3.53
N GLY A 19 -1.17 -13.22 4.22
CA GLY A 19 -1.51 -11.80 4.12
C GLY A 19 -2.83 -11.46 4.81
N SER A 20 -3.30 -12.36 5.68
CA SER A 20 -4.56 -12.25 6.40
C SER A 20 -4.32 -11.43 7.68
N PHE A 21 -4.65 -10.14 7.61
CA PHE A 21 -4.60 -9.24 8.75
C PHE A 21 -6.01 -8.99 9.28
N TYR A 22 -6.18 -9.02 10.61
CA TYR A 22 -7.51 -8.81 11.18
C TYR A 22 -7.86 -7.33 11.28
N THR A 23 -9.04 -6.94 10.78
CA THR A 23 -9.56 -5.57 10.77
C THR A 23 -9.90 -5.01 12.17
N PRO A 24 -9.26 -3.92 12.62
CA PRO A 24 -9.65 -3.23 13.85
C PRO A 24 -11.10 -2.74 13.82
N LYS A 25 -11.84 -2.93 14.91
CA LYS A 25 -13.27 -2.56 15.03
C LYS A 25 -13.57 -1.12 14.60
N LYS A 26 -12.69 -0.17 14.97
CA LYS A 26 -12.87 1.25 14.62
C LYS A 26 -12.99 1.48 13.11
N TYR A 27 -12.35 0.68 12.26
CA TYR A 27 -12.45 0.80 10.81
C TYR A 27 -13.72 0.16 10.26
N VAL A 28 -14.21 -0.90 10.90
CA VAL A 28 -15.53 -1.47 10.59
C VAL A 28 -16.62 -0.44 10.90
N SER A 29 -16.57 0.19 12.09
CA SER A 29 -17.51 1.26 12.47
C SER A 29 -17.46 2.44 11.49
N LEU A 30 -16.26 2.90 11.11
CA LEU A 30 -16.08 3.97 10.14
C LEU A 30 -16.69 3.64 8.77
N VAL A 31 -16.50 2.41 8.29
CA VAL A 31 -17.14 1.95 7.04
C VAL A 31 -18.66 1.98 7.18
N GLY A 32 -19.22 1.55 8.31
CA GLY A 32 -20.66 1.63 8.58
C GLY A 32 -21.17 3.07 8.50
N GLU A 33 -20.49 4.02 9.15
CA GLU A 33 -20.83 5.45 9.09
C GLU A 33 -20.83 6.00 7.67
N TRP A 34 -19.82 5.65 6.86
CA TRP A 34 -19.77 6.04 5.45
C TRP A 34 -20.94 5.43 4.68
N LEU A 35 -21.18 4.13 4.78
CA LEU A 35 -22.28 3.48 4.06
C LEU A 35 -23.64 4.09 4.42
N VAL A 36 -23.90 4.39 5.71
CA VAL A 36 -25.11 5.13 6.13
C VAL A 36 -25.20 6.51 5.49
N ARG A 37 -24.10 7.29 5.51
CA ARG A 37 -24.05 8.65 4.94
C ARG A 37 -24.40 8.68 3.45
N TYR A 38 -24.02 7.65 2.71
CA TYR A 38 -24.31 7.51 1.27
C TYR A 38 -25.67 6.85 0.99
N GLY A 39 -26.53 6.66 1.99
CA GLY A 39 -27.88 6.09 1.82
C GLY A 39 -27.87 4.58 1.55
N LEU A 40 -26.84 3.86 2.01
CA LEU A 40 -26.63 2.43 1.79
C LEU A 40 -27.04 1.59 3.01
N SER A 41 -28.05 2.03 3.75
CA SER A 41 -28.41 1.47 5.06
C SER A 41 -29.14 0.12 5.02
N SER A 42 -29.92 -0.18 3.98
CA SER A 42 -30.71 -1.43 3.89
C SER A 42 -31.01 -1.86 2.45
N GLY A 43 -31.59 -3.07 2.28
CA GLY A 43 -32.14 -3.57 1.02
C GLY A 43 -31.12 -4.09 0.01
N ARG A 44 -29.92 -4.47 0.47
CA ARG A 44 -28.79 -4.86 -0.39
C ARG A 44 -28.15 -6.18 0.05
N ALA A 45 -27.37 -6.76 -0.85
CA ALA A 45 -26.37 -7.76 -0.50
C ALA A 45 -25.08 -7.07 -0.03
N VAL A 46 -24.55 -7.48 1.13
CA VAL A 46 -23.26 -7.06 1.67
C VAL A 46 -22.35 -8.28 1.69
N LEU A 47 -21.36 -8.28 0.79
CA LEU A 47 -20.43 -9.39 0.61
C LEU A 47 -19.07 -9.05 1.22
N ASP A 48 -18.57 -9.93 2.09
CA ASP A 48 -17.14 -10.04 2.38
C ASP A 48 -16.61 -11.34 1.75
N SER A 49 -15.88 -11.19 0.65
CA SER A 49 -15.42 -12.32 -0.18
C SER A 49 -14.23 -13.10 0.42
N SER A 50 -13.65 -12.57 1.50
CA SER A 50 -12.51 -13.14 2.23
C SER A 50 -12.65 -12.82 3.71
N CYS A 51 -13.74 -13.30 4.30
CA CYS A 51 -14.29 -12.74 5.53
C CYS A 51 -13.52 -13.08 6.81
N GLY A 52 -12.63 -14.07 6.78
CA GLY A 52 -11.99 -14.58 7.98
C GLY A 52 -13.03 -14.89 9.06
N TYR A 53 -12.86 -14.35 10.27
CA TYR A 53 -13.83 -14.52 11.37
C TYR A 53 -15.04 -13.57 11.31
N GLY A 54 -15.17 -12.76 10.27
CA GLY A 54 -16.37 -11.96 10.01
C GLY A 54 -16.41 -10.59 10.66
N ALA A 55 -15.27 -9.89 10.75
CA ALA A 55 -15.18 -8.53 11.33
C ALA A 55 -16.27 -7.59 10.77
N PHE A 56 -16.43 -7.60 9.46
CA PHE A 56 -17.35 -6.73 8.76
C PHE A 56 -18.83 -7.09 8.96
N PHE A 57 -19.15 -8.25 9.53
CA PHE A 57 -20.55 -8.58 9.87
C PHE A 57 -21.05 -7.86 11.12
N GLU A 58 -20.16 -7.21 11.91
CA GLU A 58 -20.58 -6.23 12.91
C GLU A 58 -21.37 -5.06 12.29
N LEU A 59 -21.20 -4.79 10.98
CA LEU A 59 -21.96 -3.76 10.27
C LEU A 59 -23.47 -3.97 10.35
N ARG A 60 -23.96 -5.18 10.60
CA ARG A 60 -25.40 -5.47 10.77
C ARG A 60 -26.07 -4.64 11.86
N GLU A 61 -25.29 -4.17 12.84
CA GLU A 61 -25.78 -3.30 13.91
C GLU A 61 -26.11 -1.89 13.39
N SER A 62 -25.35 -1.40 12.40
CA SER A 62 -25.52 -0.06 11.80
C SER A 62 -26.25 -0.07 10.45
N LEU A 63 -26.29 -1.20 9.77
CA LEU A 63 -26.92 -1.40 8.45
C LEU A 63 -27.94 -2.55 8.50
N PRO A 64 -28.99 -2.45 9.35
CA PRO A 64 -29.99 -3.51 9.48
C PRO A 64 -30.82 -3.69 8.20
N GLY A 65 -31.30 -4.92 7.96
CA GLY A 65 -32.15 -5.22 6.81
C GLY A 65 -31.39 -5.41 5.49
N ASN A 66 -30.08 -5.67 5.56
CA ASN A 66 -29.29 -6.19 4.45
C ASN A 66 -29.11 -7.70 4.55
N ARG A 67 -28.82 -8.34 3.42
CA ARG A 67 -28.37 -9.73 3.38
C ARG A 67 -26.84 -9.75 3.48
N TYR A 68 -26.33 -10.43 4.49
CA TYR A 68 -24.89 -10.56 4.69
C TYR A 68 -24.40 -11.89 4.13
N LEU A 69 -23.38 -11.80 3.28
CA LEU A 69 -22.78 -12.91 2.56
C LEU A 69 -21.31 -12.98 2.95
N GLY A 70 -20.87 -14.11 3.48
CA GLY A 70 -19.47 -14.35 3.85
C GLY A 70 -18.85 -15.45 3.03
N ASN A 71 -17.64 -15.22 2.54
CA ASN A 71 -16.87 -16.26 1.87
C ASN A 71 -15.45 -16.32 2.42
N ASP A 72 -14.94 -17.54 2.62
CA ASP A 72 -13.53 -17.80 2.90
C ASP A 72 -13.16 -19.20 2.42
N THR A 73 -11.88 -19.44 2.15
CA THR A 73 -11.38 -20.79 1.85
C THR A 73 -11.12 -21.62 3.10
N ASP A 74 -11.11 -21.00 4.29
CA ASP A 74 -10.95 -21.66 5.58
C ASP A 74 -12.30 -21.96 6.25
N GLU A 75 -12.70 -23.23 6.25
CA GLU A 75 -13.93 -23.68 6.92
C GLU A 75 -13.95 -23.37 8.43
N VAL A 76 -12.81 -23.33 9.12
CA VAL A 76 -12.75 -22.98 10.55
C VAL A 76 -13.18 -21.53 10.75
N ALA A 77 -12.74 -20.65 9.85
CA ALA A 77 -13.14 -19.26 9.85
C ALA A 77 -14.65 -19.12 9.62
N LEU A 78 -15.21 -19.85 8.64
CA LEU A 78 -16.65 -19.84 8.36
C LEU A 78 -17.49 -20.42 9.51
N ARG A 79 -17.05 -21.50 10.17
CA ARG A 79 -17.72 -22.00 11.38
C ARG A 79 -17.73 -20.97 12.50
N THR A 80 -16.69 -20.15 12.58
CA THR A 80 -16.61 -19.04 13.54
C THR A 80 -17.62 -17.95 13.18
N VAL A 81 -17.72 -17.57 11.91
CA VAL A 81 -18.75 -16.64 11.39
C VAL A 81 -20.14 -17.14 11.75
N GLN A 82 -20.50 -18.38 11.41
CA GLN A 82 -21.82 -18.96 11.70
C GLN A 82 -22.16 -19.00 13.19
N ARG A 83 -21.15 -19.14 14.06
CA ARG A 83 -21.36 -19.11 15.52
C ARG A 83 -21.69 -17.73 16.05
N PHE A 84 -21.05 -16.68 15.52
CA PHE A 84 -21.23 -15.30 15.99
C PHE A 84 -22.34 -14.55 15.24
N PHE A 85 -22.59 -14.93 13.99
CA PHE A 85 -23.52 -14.30 13.06
C PHE A 85 -24.32 -15.38 12.30
N PRO A 86 -25.21 -16.13 12.98
CA PRO A 86 -25.96 -17.24 12.40
C PRO A 86 -26.87 -16.85 11.21
N GLU A 87 -27.17 -15.56 11.05
CA GLU A 87 -27.93 -15.00 9.93
C GLU A 87 -27.10 -14.74 8.66
N VAL A 88 -25.77 -14.84 8.72
CA VAL A 88 -24.88 -14.65 7.58
C VAL A 88 -24.89 -15.90 6.70
N GLU A 89 -25.18 -15.74 5.41
CA GLU A 89 -25.06 -16.81 4.42
C GLU A 89 -23.57 -17.01 4.10
N THR A 90 -23.03 -18.20 4.37
CA THR A 90 -21.59 -18.49 4.20
C THR A 90 -21.31 -19.40 3.02
N PHE A 91 -20.23 -19.12 2.28
CA PHE A 91 -19.73 -19.90 1.15
C PHE A 91 -18.27 -20.29 1.40
N CYS A 92 -17.90 -21.53 1.08
CA CYS A 92 -16.53 -22.03 1.22
C CYS A 92 -15.87 -22.15 -0.16
N GLU A 93 -15.67 -21.01 -0.82
CA GLU A 93 -15.26 -20.97 -2.21
C GLU A 93 -13.96 -20.19 -2.42
N ASN A 94 -13.23 -20.54 -3.49
CA ASN A 94 -12.15 -19.70 -3.99
C ASN A 94 -12.73 -18.45 -4.66
N ALA A 95 -12.57 -17.29 -4.02
CA ALA A 95 -13.15 -16.02 -4.45
C ALA A 95 -12.58 -15.44 -5.75
N LEU A 96 -11.52 -16.03 -6.30
CA LEU A 96 -10.82 -15.55 -7.49
C LEU A 96 -10.93 -16.51 -8.69
N PHE A 97 -11.70 -17.59 -8.57
CA PHE A 97 -11.92 -18.58 -9.62
C PHE A 97 -13.40 -18.73 -9.95
N ASP A 98 -13.75 -18.78 -11.23
CA ASP A 98 -15.13 -18.82 -11.72
C ASP A 98 -15.99 -17.73 -11.07
N VAL A 99 -15.44 -16.51 -11.04
CA VAL A 99 -16.03 -15.40 -10.29
C VAL A 99 -17.32 -14.95 -10.96
N SER A 100 -18.42 -15.07 -10.22
CA SER A 100 -19.74 -14.60 -10.64
C SER A 100 -20.60 -14.23 -9.43
N ARG A 101 -21.59 -13.35 -9.63
CA ARG A 101 -22.58 -12.99 -8.59
C ARG A 101 -23.31 -14.24 -8.05
N LYS A 102 -23.65 -15.17 -8.94
CA LYS A 102 -24.32 -16.44 -8.60
C LYS A 102 -23.50 -17.28 -7.62
N LYS A 103 -22.18 -17.30 -7.75
CA LYS A 103 -21.27 -18.07 -6.89
C LYS A 103 -21.42 -17.72 -5.40
N PHE A 104 -21.74 -16.45 -5.11
CA PHE A 104 -21.95 -15.96 -3.75
C PHE A 104 -23.43 -15.76 -3.40
N GLY A 105 -24.36 -16.33 -4.17
CA GLY A 105 -25.80 -16.19 -3.89
C GLY A 105 -26.36 -14.77 -4.05
N VAL A 106 -25.66 -13.89 -4.77
CA VAL A 106 -26.15 -12.55 -5.13
C VAL A 106 -27.18 -12.71 -6.25
N ARG A 107 -28.39 -12.19 -6.03
CA ARG A 107 -29.52 -12.36 -6.94
C ARG A 107 -29.37 -11.44 -8.15
N ASN A 108 -30.01 -11.81 -9.26
CA ASN A 108 -30.04 -10.97 -10.46
C ASN A 108 -30.69 -9.62 -10.15
N GLY A 109 -30.01 -8.52 -10.49
CA GLY A 109 -30.47 -7.16 -10.24
C GLY A 109 -30.42 -6.71 -8.78
N GLU A 110 -29.97 -7.56 -7.85
CA GLU A 110 -29.77 -7.17 -6.45
C GLU A 110 -28.56 -6.25 -6.33
N SER A 111 -28.72 -5.11 -5.67
CA SER A 111 -27.60 -4.20 -5.39
C SER A 111 -26.58 -4.85 -4.45
N LEU A 112 -25.30 -4.67 -4.75
CA LEU A 112 -24.18 -5.31 -4.08
C LEU A 112 -23.22 -4.28 -3.52
N VAL A 113 -22.95 -4.38 -2.22
CA VAL A 113 -21.84 -3.70 -1.54
C VAL A 113 -20.81 -4.76 -1.20
N VAL A 114 -19.58 -4.59 -1.65
CA VAL A 114 -18.45 -5.39 -1.16
C VAL A 114 -17.80 -4.67 0.00
N VAL A 115 -17.54 -5.39 1.08
CA VAL A 115 -16.77 -4.91 2.23
C VAL A 115 -15.63 -5.89 2.49
N GLY A 116 -14.54 -5.45 3.10
CA GLY A 116 -13.51 -6.42 3.48
C GLY A 116 -12.12 -5.84 3.67
N ASN A 117 -11.26 -6.70 4.20
CA ASN A 117 -9.81 -6.52 4.20
C ASN A 117 -9.21 -7.69 3.42
N PRO A 118 -9.23 -7.65 2.08
CA PRO A 118 -8.74 -8.75 1.27
C PRO A 118 -7.28 -9.05 1.58
N PRO A 119 -6.84 -10.30 1.49
CA PRO A 119 -5.45 -10.64 1.67
C PRO A 119 -4.61 -9.98 0.57
N TYR A 120 -3.63 -9.20 0.97
CA TYR A 120 -2.65 -8.61 0.07
C TYR A 120 -1.27 -9.16 0.42
N ASN A 121 -0.59 -9.72 -0.57
CA ASN A 121 0.77 -10.22 -0.45
C ASN A 121 1.37 -10.35 -1.85
N ASP A 122 2.58 -9.85 -2.01
CA ASP A 122 3.38 -10.10 -3.22
C ASP A 122 3.83 -11.57 -3.20
N VAL A 123 3.28 -12.35 -4.14
CA VAL A 123 3.60 -13.78 -4.29
C VAL A 123 5.08 -14.04 -4.60
N THR A 124 5.84 -12.98 -4.93
CA THR A 124 7.28 -13.04 -5.23
C THR A 124 8.19 -12.49 -4.14
N SER A 125 7.65 -12.08 -2.98
CA SER A 125 8.48 -11.59 -1.87
C SER A 125 9.54 -12.63 -1.50
N GLN A 126 10.77 -12.19 -1.25
CA GLN A 126 11.92 -13.08 -1.00
C GLN A 126 11.69 -14.05 0.18
N ILE A 127 10.75 -13.72 1.05
CA ILE A 127 10.28 -14.50 2.21
C ILE A 127 9.52 -15.77 1.77
N ASN A 128 8.88 -15.77 0.60
CA ASN A 128 7.99 -16.83 0.13
C ASN A 128 8.64 -17.85 -0.83
N ARG A 129 9.94 -17.74 -1.14
CA ARG A 129 10.63 -18.61 -2.11
C ARG A 129 10.71 -20.10 -1.71
N GLY A 130 10.35 -20.46 -0.48
CA GLY A 130 10.49 -21.82 0.05
C GLY A 130 9.18 -22.60 0.26
N VAL A 131 8.00 -21.98 0.08
CA VAL A 131 6.72 -22.63 0.39
C VAL A 131 5.99 -22.99 -0.90
N LYS A 132 5.86 -24.28 -1.18
CA LYS A 132 4.92 -24.78 -2.19
C LYS A 132 3.49 -24.46 -1.75
N ARG A 133 2.94 -23.33 -2.21
CA ARG A 133 1.50 -23.15 -2.19
C ARG A 133 0.90 -23.95 -3.33
N SER A 134 -0.16 -24.70 -3.06
CA SER A 134 -1.09 -25.07 -4.10
C SER A 134 -1.50 -23.77 -4.80
N GLU A 135 -1.18 -23.63 -6.09
CA GLU A 135 -1.66 -22.53 -6.88
C GLU A 135 -3.18 -22.71 -7.00
N LEU A 136 -3.93 -22.15 -6.05
CA LEU A 136 -5.37 -22.04 -6.19
C LEU A 136 -5.62 -21.36 -7.54
N PRO A 137 -6.53 -21.90 -8.36
CA PRO A 137 -6.76 -21.34 -9.68
C PRO A 137 -7.27 -19.92 -9.54
N VAL A 138 -6.93 -19.07 -10.51
CA VAL A 138 -7.38 -17.67 -10.57
C VAL A 138 -7.80 -17.41 -12.01
N ASP A 139 -8.94 -16.76 -12.19
CA ASP A 139 -9.41 -16.39 -13.52
C ASP A 139 -8.34 -15.52 -14.23
N ALA A 140 -8.15 -15.75 -15.53
CA ALA A 140 -7.03 -15.17 -16.26
C ALA A 140 -7.04 -13.62 -16.26
N ASP A 141 -8.22 -13.01 -16.27
CA ASP A 141 -8.45 -11.57 -16.19
C ASP A 141 -8.15 -10.99 -14.79
N LEU A 142 -8.36 -11.79 -13.75
CA LEU A 142 -8.11 -11.41 -12.35
C LEU A 142 -6.64 -11.56 -11.94
N LYS A 143 -5.87 -12.40 -12.65
CA LYS A 143 -4.50 -12.73 -12.29
C LYS A 143 -3.62 -11.48 -12.11
N SER A 144 -2.94 -11.41 -10.98
CA SER A 144 -1.95 -10.41 -10.62
C SER A 144 -0.85 -11.03 -9.76
N ARG A 145 0.30 -10.37 -9.66
CA ARG A 145 1.39 -10.77 -8.73
C ARG A 145 1.04 -10.47 -7.28
N ASP A 146 0.14 -9.52 -7.05
CA ASP A 146 -0.37 -9.20 -5.73
C ASP A 146 -1.82 -9.68 -5.62
N LEU A 147 -2.08 -10.51 -4.60
CA LEU A 147 -3.39 -11.08 -4.35
C LEU A 147 -4.46 -10.01 -4.09
N GLY A 148 -4.10 -8.91 -3.42
CA GLY A 148 -5.05 -7.83 -3.12
C GLY A 148 -5.54 -7.16 -4.41
N ILE A 149 -4.66 -6.98 -5.40
CA ILE A 149 -5.03 -6.47 -6.72
C ILE A 149 -6.02 -7.42 -7.42
N SER A 150 -5.82 -8.73 -7.30
CA SER A 150 -6.74 -9.73 -7.87
C SER A 150 -8.15 -9.62 -7.26
N PHE A 151 -8.26 -9.34 -5.95
CA PHE A 151 -9.53 -9.09 -5.28
C PHE A 151 -10.19 -7.79 -5.76
N LEU A 152 -9.45 -6.68 -5.91
CA LEU A 152 -10.02 -5.45 -6.47
C LEU A 152 -10.63 -5.68 -7.86
N LYS A 153 -9.93 -6.44 -8.71
CA LYS A 153 -10.46 -6.83 -10.02
C LYS A 153 -11.72 -7.71 -9.91
N SER A 154 -11.79 -8.60 -8.93
CA SER A 154 -12.97 -9.46 -8.74
C SER A 154 -14.20 -8.64 -8.35
N TYR A 155 -14.02 -7.55 -7.61
CA TYR A 155 -15.12 -6.63 -7.25
C TYR A 155 -15.70 -5.91 -8.46
N ASP A 156 -14.85 -5.51 -9.41
CA ASP A 156 -15.30 -4.96 -10.70
C ASP A 156 -16.02 -6.02 -11.55
N LYS A 157 -15.49 -7.25 -11.60
CA LYS A 157 -16.12 -8.39 -12.29
C LYS A 157 -17.47 -8.80 -11.69
N LEU A 158 -17.63 -8.63 -10.37
CA LEU A 158 -18.90 -8.80 -9.68
C LEU A 158 -19.86 -7.64 -9.93
N GLU A 159 -19.39 -6.54 -10.52
CA GLU A 159 -20.13 -5.29 -10.71
C GLU A 159 -20.72 -4.77 -9.39
N ALA A 160 -19.91 -4.78 -8.32
CA ALA A 160 -20.34 -4.24 -7.04
C ALA A 160 -20.69 -2.76 -7.17
N ASP A 161 -21.84 -2.32 -6.68
CA ASP A 161 -22.24 -0.90 -6.73
C ASP A 161 -21.30 -0.05 -5.88
N TYR A 162 -20.84 -0.60 -4.76
CA TYR A 162 -19.88 0.02 -3.85
C TYR A 162 -18.87 -1.02 -3.36
N ALA A 163 -17.66 -0.56 -3.08
CA ALA A 163 -16.63 -1.35 -2.42
C ALA A 163 -16.03 -0.55 -1.25
N ALA A 164 -16.23 -1.00 -0.02
CA ALA A 164 -15.65 -0.40 1.18
C ALA A 164 -14.56 -1.32 1.75
N ILE A 165 -13.31 -1.07 1.34
CA ILE A 165 -12.23 -2.03 1.47
C ILE A 165 -10.98 -1.42 2.10
N LEU A 166 -10.21 -2.28 2.78
CA LEU A 166 -8.88 -1.96 3.25
C LEU A 166 -7.85 -2.51 2.27
N HIS A 167 -6.91 -1.67 1.84
CA HIS A 167 -5.80 -2.13 1.01
C HIS A 167 -4.56 -1.23 1.18
N PRO A 168 -3.36 -1.68 0.78
CA PRO A 168 -2.17 -0.84 0.78
C PRO A 168 -2.39 0.46 -0.01
N LEU A 169 -1.98 1.60 0.54
CA LEU A 169 -2.07 2.90 -0.15
C LEU A 169 -1.31 2.87 -1.48
N SER A 170 -0.25 2.06 -1.56
CA SER A 170 0.57 1.86 -2.76
C SER A 170 -0.21 1.43 -4.00
N TYR A 171 -1.41 0.87 -3.87
CA TYR A 171 -2.26 0.53 -5.02
C TYR A 171 -2.74 1.79 -5.76
N LEU A 172 -3.02 2.85 -5.02
CA LEU A 172 -3.41 4.14 -5.58
C LEU A 172 -2.19 4.93 -6.05
N ILE A 173 -1.19 5.09 -5.17
CA ILE A 173 -0.14 6.11 -5.36
C ILE A 173 1.00 5.66 -6.27
N LYS A 174 1.20 4.36 -6.51
CA LYS A 174 2.25 3.87 -7.42
C LYS A 174 1.65 3.58 -8.79
N LYS A 175 2.13 4.29 -9.81
CA LYS A 175 1.65 4.17 -11.20
C LYS A 175 1.60 2.73 -11.73
N ALA A 176 2.59 1.91 -11.40
CA ALA A 176 2.62 0.50 -11.82
C ALA A 176 1.51 -0.32 -11.17
N ASN A 177 1.27 -0.15 -9.87
CA ASN A 177 0.21 -0.84 -9.15
C ASN A 177 -1.17 -0.34 -9.59
N PHE A 178 -1.33 0.98 -9.75
CA PHE A 178 -2.56 1.59 -10.23
C PHE A 178 -2.97 1.02 -11.60
N LYS A 179 -2.02 0.92 -12.54
CA LYS A 179 -2.24 0.27 -13.84
C LYS A 179 -2.56 -1.22 -13.71
N ALA A 180 -1.95 -1.92 -12.76
CA ALA A 180 -2.20 -3.35 -12.55
C ALA A 180 -3.60 -3.63 -11.98
N VAL A 181 -4.16 -2.70 -11.19
CA VAL A 181 -5.57 -2.74 -10.73
C VAL A 181 -6.53 -2.59 -11.91
N GLY A 182 -6.22 -1.73 -12.87
CA GLY A 182 -6.89 -1.68 -14.17
C GLY A 182 -8.39 -1.35 -14.05
N ALA A 183 -9.25 -2.25 -14.55
CA ALA A 183 -10.69 -2.03 -14.72
C ALA A 183 -11.41 -1.53 -13.45
N PHE A 184 -10.99 -1.97 -12.27
CA PHE A 184 -11.55 -1.44 -11.02
C PHE A 184 -11.33 0.07 -10.88
N PHE A 185 -10.14 0.62 -11.14
CA PHE A 185 -9.98 2.08 -11.07
C PHE A 185 -10.59 2.80 -12.28
N GLU A 186 -10.77 2.14 -13.42
CA GLU A 186 -11.48 2.71 -14.57
C GLU A 186 -13.00 2.84 -14.33
N ASN A 187 -13.56 2.00 -13.47
CA ASN A 187 -15.00 1.90 -13.23
C ASN A 187 -15.45 2.37 -11.85
N TYR A 188 -14.56 2.86 -10.99
CA TYR A 188 -14.90 3.29 -9.64
C TYR A 188 -14.26 4.62 -9.26
N SER A 189 -15.05 5.47 -8.60
CA SER A 189 -14.58 6.73 -8.00
C SER A 189 -14.32 6.54 -6.51
N LEU A 190 -13.26 7.13 -5.99
CA LEU A 190 -12.98 7.18 -4.55
C LEU A 190 -13.89 8.23 -3.89
N LEU A 191 -14.74 7.79 -2.96
CA LEU A 191 -15.73 8.62 -2.28
C LEU A 191 -15.27 9.06 -0.89
N GLU A 192 -14.72 8.13 -0.13
CA GLU A 192 -14.17 8.38 1.21
C GLU A 192 -12.85 7.61 1.37
N HIS A 193 -11.94 8.17 2.16
CA HIS A 193 -10.67 7.54 2.47
C HIS A 193 -10.13 7.99 3.82
N ILE A 194 -9.43 7.09 4.49
CA ILE A 194 -8.53 7.42 5.60
C ILE A 194 -7.32 6.50 5.59
N VAL A 195 -6.14 7.08 5.82
CA VAL A 195 -4.87 6.36 5.85
C VAL A 195 -4.48 6.06 7.29
N PHE A 196 -3.98 4.86 7.53
CA PHE A 196 -3.49 4.43 8.82
C PHE A 196 -2.26 3.54 8.70
N ASP A 197 -1.57 3.35 9.81
CA ASP A 197 -0.38 2.52 9.88
C ASP A 197 -0.75 1.04 9.97
N SER A 198 -0.17 0.21 9.11
CA SER A 198 -0.36 -1.25 9.14
C SER A 198 -0.06 -1.88 10.50
N ARG A 199 0.73 -1.23 11.37
CA ARG A 199 1.02 -1.68 12.75
C ARG A 199 -0.21 -1.76 13.65
N GLU A 200 -1.32 -1.15 13.24
CA GLU A 200 -2.58 -1.30 13.95
C GLU A 200 -3.23 -2.68 13.78
N PHE A 201 -2.85 -3.43 12.74
CA PHE A 201 -3.29 -4.81 12.59
C PHE A 201 -2.62 -5.71 13.64
N ALA A 202 -3.41 -6.53 14.33
CA ALA A 202 -2.90 -7.49 15.29
C ALA A 202 -1.89 -8.44 14.63
N GLY A 203 -0.75 -8.71 15.27
CA GLY A 203 0.26 -9.67 14.79
C GLY A 203 1.17 -9.16 13.67
N THR A 204 1.13 -7.87 13.32
CA THR A 204 2.12 -7.26 12.41
C THR A 204 3.43 -6.94 13.13
N SER A 205 4.51 -6.80 12.34
CA SER A 205 5.80 -6.35 12.87
C SER A 205 5.66 -4.98 13.52
N LYS A 206 6.00 -4.88 14.82
CA LYS A 206 6.01 -3.60 15.56
C LYS A 206 7.07 -2.62 15.05
N THR A 207 8.05 -3.08 14.27
CA THR A 207 9.25 -2.29 13.90
C THR A 207 9.15 -1.62 12.54
N SER A 208 8.27 -2.07 11.62
CA SER A 208 8.15 -1.47 10.28
C SER A 208 6.70 -1.48 9.78
N GLY A 209 6.05 -0.32 9.85
CA GLY A 209 4.72 -0.08 9.31
C GLY A 209 4.75 0.37 7.84
N PHE A 210 3.65 0.14 7.12
CA PHE A 210 3.40 0.71 5.80
C PHE A 210 1.98 1.32 5.77
N PRO A 211 1.72 2.28 4.86
CA PRO A 211 0.41 2.91 4.80
C PRO A 211 -0.65 1.99 4.21
N VAL A 212 -1.75 1.88 4.94
CA VAL A 212 -2.98 1.21 4.53
C VAL A 212 -4.05 2.28 4.40
N VAL A 213 -4.94 2.13 3.42
CA VAL A 213 -6.10 3.00 3.27
C VAL A 213 -7.37 2.20 3.49
N VAL A 214 -8.27 2.71 4.33
CA VAL A 214 -9.68 2.33 4.31
C VAL A 214 -10.33 3.24 3.28
N ALA A 215 -10.96 2.66 2.27
CA ALA A 215 -11.53 3.43 1.16
C ALA A 215 -12.94 2.95 0.83
N LEU A 216 -13.84 3.90 0.61
CA LEU A 216 -15.15 3.67 -0.01
C LEU A 216 -15.07 4.08 -1.48
N TYR A 217 -15.36 3.14 -2.36
CA TYR A 217 -15.47 3.33 -3.79
C TYR A 217 -16.92 3.19 -4.23
N GLY A 218 -17.36 4.04 -5.16
CA GLY A 218 -18.66 3.93 -5.83
C GLY A 218 -18.48 3.65 -7.32
N ARG A 219 -19.29 2.74 -7.87
CA ARG A 219 -19.19 2.33 -9.28
C ARG A 219 -19.67 3.47 -10.19
N THR A 220 -18.78 3.88 -11.09
CA THR A 220 -18.95 4.93 -12.11
C THR A 220 -18.32 4.44 -13.42
N PRO A 221 -18.97 3.51 -14.16
CA PRO A 221 -18.35 2.85 -15.30
C PRO A 221 -17.78 3.83 -16.34
N GLY A 222 -16.52 3.64 -16.71
CA GLY A 222 -15.77 4.51 -17.63
C GLY A 222 -15.45 5.92 -17.10
N ARG A 223 -15.81 6.24 -15.86
CA ARG A 223 -15.57 7.53 -15.18
C ARG A 223 -14.94 7.34 -13.80
N GLY A 224 -14.23 6.24 -13.62
CA GLY A 224 -13.48 5.97 -12.41
C GLY A 224 -12.30 6.91 -12.21
N ILE A 225 -11.56 6.68 -11.14
CA ILE A 225 -10.41 7.47 -10.73
C ILE A 225 -9.28 7.40 -11.77
N ARG A 226 -8.63 8.53 -12.06
CA ARG A 226 -7.42 8.57 -12.90
C ARG A 226 -6.19 8.77 -12.04
N PHE A 227 -5.05 8.26 -12.49
CA PHE A 227 -3.79 8.38 -11.74
C PHE A 227 -3.39 9.85 -11.49
N ASP A 228 -3.63 10.74 -12.46
CA ASP A 228 -3.34 12.17 -12.32
C ASP A 228 -4.26 12.86 -11.30
N ASP A 229 -5.45 12.31 -11.07
CA ASP A 229 -6.36 12.77 -10.02
C ASP A 229 -5.85 12.31 -8.66
N VAL A 230 -5.40 11.05 -8.53
CA VAL A 230 -4.77 10.52 -7.31
C VAL A 230 -3.63 11.42 -6.85
N TRP A 231 -2.85 11.95 -7.79
CA TRP A 231 -1.72 12.83 -7.50
C TRP A 231 -2.12 14.09 -6.71
N LYS A 232 -3.36 14.55 -6.89
CA LYS A 232 -3.92 15.78 -6.29
C LYS A 232 -4.85 15.50 -5.11
N ILE A 233 -5.17 14.24 -4.84
CA ILE A 233 -6.02 13.89 -3.70
C ILE A 233 -5.29 14.29 -2.41
N ARG A 234 -6.00 15.00 -1.54
CA ARG A 234 -5.54 15.27 -0.17
C ARG A 234 -5.95 14.09 0.71
N PHE A 235 -5.03 13.15 0.89
CA PHE A 235 -5.19 12.03 1.82
C PHE A 235 -5.18 12.54 3.25
N ARG A 236 -6.04 11.97 4.09
CA ARG A 236 -6.07 12.22 5.54
C ARG A 236 -5.62 10.98 6.29
N THR A 237 -4.85 11.17 7.35
CA THR A 237 -4.46 10.08 8.26
C THR A 237 -5.36 10.05 9.49
N VAL A 238 -5.43 8.90 10.16
CA VAL A 238 -6.18 8.74 11.42
C VAL A 238 -5.69 9.65 12.55
N GLU A 239 -4.42 10.08 12.48
CA GLU A 239 -3.82 11.03 13.42
C GLU A 239 -4.12 12.51 13.06
N GLY A 240 -4.91 12.75 12.00
CA GLY A 240 -5.29 14.08 11.56
C GLY A 240 -4.27 14.79 10.65
N ASN A 241 -3.23 14.09 10.18
CA ASN A 241 -2.34 14.65 9.16
C ASN A 241 -3.05 14.64 7.80
N ALA A 242 -2.62 15.53 6.91
CA ALA A 242 -3.10 15.55 5.53
C ALA A 242 -1.93 15.73 4.57
N PHE A 243 -1.94 15.03 3.45
CA PHE A 243 -0.89 15.10 2.43
C PHE A 243 -1.44 14.85 1.02
N SER A 244 -0.72 15.32 0.01
CA SER A 244 -0.94 15.01 -1.40
C SER A 244 0.39 14.72 -2.08
N LEU A 245 0.38 13.86 -3.11
CA LEU A 245 1.62 13.58 -3.85
C LEU A 245 2.12 14.84 -4.59
N SER A 246 1.22 15.77 -4.93
CA SER A 246 1.59 17.06 -5.53
C SER A 246 2.27 18.04 -4.58
N ASP A 247 2.40 17.74 -3.29
CA ASP A 247 3.01 18.66 -2.32
C ASP A 247 4.55 18.71 -2.44
N TRP A 248 5.15 17.78 -3.20
CA TRP A 248 6.60 17.64 -3.34
C TRP A 248 7.05 17.44 -4.79
N ASP A 249 8.28 17.85 -5.06
CA ASP A 249 9.06 17.30 -6.17
C ASP A 249 9.69 15.98 -5.71
N TYR A 250 9.96 15.07 -6.64
CA TYR A 250 10.59 13.79 -6.33
C TYR A 250 11.92 13.66 -7.03
N VAL A 251 12.94 13.20 -6.30
CA VAL A 251 14.29 13.00 -6.85
C VAL A 251 14.27 12.04 -8.04
N SER A 252 13.36 11.07 -8.01
CA SER A 252 13.16 10.09 -9.09
C SER A 252 12.80 10.69 -10.44
N ASP A 253 12.31 11.94 -10.49
CA ASP A 253 12.05 12.64 -11.74
C ASP A 253 13.33 13.21 -12.37
N PHE A 254 14.44 13.21 -11.63
CA PHE A 254 15.73 13.80 -12.03
C PHE A 254 16.87 12.78 -12.15
N VAL A 255 16.69 11.58 -11.60
CA VAL A 255 17.73 10.54 -11.54
C VAL A 255 17.23 9.20 -12.09
N GLU A 256 18.17 8.40 -12.59
CA GLU A 256 17.87 7.02 -12.96
C GLU A 256 17.68 6.17 -11.69
N LYS A 257 16.55 5.45 -11.63
CA LYS A 257 16.20 4.58 -10.50
C LYS A 257 16.75 3.17 -10.65
N TYR A 258 16.88 2.69 -11.89
CA TYR A 258 17.18 1.31 -12.23
C TYR A 258 18.42 1.21 -13.11
N PRO A 259 19.11 0.05 -13.14
CA PRO A 259 20.30 -0.16 -13.95
C PRO A 259 20.04 0.15 -15.43
N GLY A 260 20.90 1.00 -15.99
CA GLY A 260 20.87 1.42 -17.39
C GLY A 260 22.05 0.89 -18.19
N LYS A 261 22.04 1.20 -19.50
CA LYS A 261 23.17 0.92 -20.41
C LYS A 261 24.23 2.02 -20.42
N LYS A 262 23.87 3.24 -20.00
CA LYS A 262 24.80 4.38 -19.94
C LYS A 262 25.86 4.14 -18.86
N ARG A 263 27.08 4.56 -19.15
CA ARG A 263 28.26 4.48 -18.27
C ARG A 263 28.94 5.83 -18.26
N TYR A 264 29.49 6.22 -17.11
CA TYR A 264 30.19 7.49 -16.93
C TYR A 264 31.62 7.24 -16.45
N CYS A 265 32.51 8.21 -16.70
CA CYS A 265 33.89 8.21 -16.22
C CYS A 265 34.13 9.52 -15.43
N PRO A 266 34.57 9.46 -14.16
CA PRO A 266 34.81 8.24 -13.38
C PRO A 266 33.52 7.45 -13.11
N GLU A 267 33.65 6.15 -12.90
CA GLU A 267 32.51 5.29 -12.56
C GLU A 267 32.12 5.53 -11.09
N ILE A 268 30.90 6.01 -10.87
CA ILE A 268 30.29 6.13 -9.54
C ILE A 268 29.00 5.32 -9.58
N LEU A 269 28.86 4.40 -8.63
CA LEU A 269 27.77 3.45 -8.59
C LEU A 269 26.84 3.70 -7.42
N PHE A 270 25.54 3.65 -7.68
CA PHE A 270 24.48 3.74 -6.70
C PHE A 270 23.60 2.50 -6.76
N TYR A 271 23.11 2.01 -5.63
CA TYR A 271 22.16 0.90 -5.61
C TYR A 271 20.78 1.39 -6.09
N THR A 272 20.08 0.55 -6.86
CA THR A 272 18.71 0.82 -7.37
C THR A 272 17.82 1.56 -6.36
N LEU A 273 17.29 2.71 -6.76
CA LEU A 273 16.38 3.53 -5.98
C LEU A 273 14.93 3.07 -6.17
N ARG A 274 14.23 2.78 -5.09
CA ARG A 274 12.80 2.43 -5.11
C ARG A 274 12.03 3.45 -4.28
N ASP A 275 11.20 2.99 -3.35
CA ASP A 275 10.54 3.85 -2.38
C ASP A 275 11.41 4.04 -1.12
N ILE A 276 10.99 4.96 -0.25
CA ILE A 276 11.68 5.28 1.00
C ILE A 276 11.82 4.04 1.90
N ASN A 277 10.80 3.18 1.97
CA ASN A 277 10.87 1.95 2.76
C ASN A 277 11.98 1.01 2.27
N ALA A 278 12.13 0.85 0.96
CA ALA A 278 13.22 0.08 0.37
C ALA A 278 14.58 0.77 0.56
N LEU A 279 14.66 2.09 0.39
CA LEU A 279 15.87 2.88 0.61
C LEU A 279 16.46 2.67 2.02
N LYS A 280 15.60 2.63 3.05
CA LYS A 280 16.02 2.36 4.44
C LYS A 280 16.70 1.00 4.63
N ARG A 281 16.42 0.00 3.77
CA ARG A 281 16.98 -1.36 3.87
C ARG A 281 18.17 -1.61 2.93
N CYS A 282 18.31 -0.82 1.88
CA CYS A 282 19.34 -1.01 0.85
C CYS A 282 20.56 -0.13 1.09
N ARG A 283 21.71 -0.48 0.52
CA ARG A 283 22.87 0.44 0.44
C ARG A 283 22.55 1.59 -0.52
N THR A 284 23.35 2.65 -0.48
CA THR A 284 23.26 3.82 -1.36
C THR A 284 24.40 3.73 -2.36
N PHE A 285 25.51 4.41 -2.13
CA PHE A 285 26.72 4.21 -2.93
C PHE A 285 27.30 2.80 -2.70
N ILE A 286 27.85 2.21 -3.77
CA ILE A 286 28.44 0.87 -3.75
C ILE A 286 29.80 0.89 -4.47
N ALA A 287 30.76 0.11 -3.96
CA ALA A 287 32.09 0.01 -4.56
C ALA A 287 32.08 -0.93 -5.78
N ASP A 288 31.43 -2.09 -5.67
CA ASP A 288 31.42 -3.10 -6.71
C ASP A 288 30.19 -3.04 -7.59
N ARG A 289 30.40 -3.23 -8.90
CA ARG A 289 29.31 -3.36 -9.86
C ARG A 289 28.56 -4.67 -9.66
N ILE A 290 27.26 -4.53 -9.41
CA ILE A 290 26.31 -5.64 -9.28
C ILE A 290 25.10 -5.44 -10.20
N ALA A 291 24.23 -6.45 -10.31
CA ALA A 291 23.04 -6.40 -11.15
C ALA A 291 22.08 -5.24 -10.84
N ASN A 292 22.09 -4.72 -9.61
CA ASN A 292 21.27 -3.58 -9.16
C ASN A 292 22.01 -2.24 -9.18
N ALA A 293 23.21 -2.18 -9.77
CA ALA A 293 24.01 -0.95 -9.84
C ALA A 293 23.46 0.02 -10.90
N VAL A 294 23.26 1.26 -10.48
CA VAL A 294 22.93 2.41 -11.30
C VAL A 294 24.19 3.25 -11.46
N ASP A 295 24.51 3.61 -12.71
CA ASP A 295 25.59 4.53 -13.01
C ASP A 295 25.13 5.97 -12.72
N VAL A 296 25.86 6.65 -11.85
CA VAL A 296 25.54 8.02 -11.47
C VAL A 296 25.99 8.97 -12.58
N ASP A 297 25.02 9.67 -13.15
CA ASP A 297 25.26 10.80 -14.03
C ASP A 297 25.95 11.92 -13.24
N PRO A 298 27.16 12.38 -13.64
CA PRO A 298 27.86 13.46 -12.97
C PRO A 298 27.04 14.74 -12.83
N GLU A 299 26.19 15.08 -13.81
CA GLU A 299 25.32 16.25 -13.74
C GLU A 299 24.21 16.11 -12.69
N LYS A 300 23.87 14.87 -12.33
CA LYS A 300 22.83 14.53 -11.34
C LYS A 300 23.42 14.09 -10.00
N PHE A 301 24.74 14.10 -9.85
CA PHE A 301 25.43 13.62 -8.65
C PHE A 301 24.89 14.22 -7.33
N PRO A 302 24.58 15.54 -7.23
CA PRO A 302 24.02 16.10 -6.00
C PRO A 302 22.71 15.44 -5.55
N TYR A 303 21.87 15.00 -6.49
CA TYR A 303 20.61 14.32 -6.16
C TYR A 303 20.83 12.94 -5.55
N TYR A 304 21.82 12.18 -6.04
CA TYR A 304 22.19 10.89 -5.44
C TYR A 304 22.78 11.07 -4.04
N CYS A 305 23.63 12.09 -3.84
CA CYS A 305 24.11 12.47 -2.51
C CYS A 305 22.96 12.88 -1.58
N TYR A 306 21.96 13.59 -2.09
CA TYR A 306 20.78 13.94 -1.29
C TYR A 306 20.00 12.71 -0.84
N VAL A 307 19.80 11.71 -1.71
CA VAL A 307 19.15 10.45 -1.34
C VAL A 307 19.93 9.73 -0.22
N ASP A 308 21.26 9.77 -0.28
CA ASP A 308 22.13 9.19 0.75
C ASP A 308 22.01 9.93 2.09
N CYS A 309 22.07 11.26 2.09
CA CYS A 309 21.82 12.07 3.28
C CYS A 309 20.39 11.88 3.83
N PHE A 310 19.39 11.88 2.96
CA PHE A 310 17.99 11.65 3.32
C PHE A 310 17.83 10.31 4.03
N LYS A 311 18.40 9.23 3.49
CA LYS A 311 18.37 7.92 4.14
C LYS A 311 18.91 7.95 5.57
N ARG A 312 19.99 8.72 5.81
CA ARG A 312 20.67 8.80 7.11
C ARG A 312 19.92 9.66 8.12
N TYR A 313 19.35 10.78 7.68
CA TYR A 313 18.88 11.83 8.58
C TYR A 313 17.35 11.97 8.64
N ALA A 314 16.61 11.44 7.68
CA ALA A 314 15.17 11.65 7.59
C ALA A 314 14.37 10.82 8.62
N GLU A 315 13.63 11.51 9.48
CA GLU A 315 12.56 10.93 10.29
C GLU A 315 11.26 10.87 9.51
N VAL A 316 11.15 9.86 8.65
CA VAL A 316 10.03 9.77 7.69
C VAL A 316 8.76 9.23 8.36
N PRO A 317 7.62 9.94 8.28
CA PRO A 317 6.31 9.41 8.70
C PRO A 317 5.92 8.13 7.96
N TYR A 318 5.18 7.23 8.60
CA TYR A 318 4.83 5.93 8.00
C TYR A 318 4.13 6.08 6.65
N TRP A 319 3.29 7.11 6.49
CA TRP A 319 2.49 7.32 5.29
C TRP A 319 3.30 7.72 4.05
N MET A 320 4.53 8.22 4.24
CA MET A 320 5.47 8.48 3.14
C MET A 320 6.29 7.25 2.75
N GLY A 321 6.19 6.12 3.48
CA GLY A 321 7.08 4.97 3.28
C GLY A 321 7.06 4.40 1.86
N ASN A 322 5.96 4.58 1.11
CA ASN A 322 5.82 4.15 -0.27
C ASN A 322 6.10 5.24 -1.32
N PHE A 323 6.52 6.43 -0.90
CA PHE A 323 6.85 7.54 -1.79
C PHE A 323 8.26 7.36 -2.33
N ASP A 324 8.54 8.04 -3.43
CA ASP A 324 9.92 8.34 -3.82
C ASP A 324 10.48 9.43 -2.89
N VAL A 325 11.79 9.67 -2.93
CA VAL A 325 12.43 10.63 -2.02
C VAL A 325 11.98 12.05 -2.38
N PRO A 326 11.28 12.76 -1.47
CA PRO A 326 10.78 14.10 -1.72
C PRO A 326 11.90 15.13 -1.58
N PHE A 327 11.79 16.22 -2.32
CA PHE A 327 12.62 17.41 -2.17
C PHE A 327 11.87 18.65 -2.68
N ASP A 328 12.53 19.80 -2.61
CA ASP A 328 12.03 21.06 -3.18
C ASP A 328 13.02 21.53 -4.24
N LYS A 329 12.62 21.47 -5.51
CA LYS A 329 13.47 21.82 -6.65
C LYS A 329 13.97 23.26 -6.58
N GLU A 330 13.15 24.20 -6.09
CA GLU A 330 13.49 25.62 -6.08
C GLU A 330 14.57 25.93 -5.04
N THR A 331 14.55 25.26 -3.90
CA THR A 331 15.46 25.55 -2.78
C THR A 331 16.64 24.59 -2.66
N PHE A 332 16.65 23.48 -3.41
CA PHE A 332 17.72 22.48 -3.36
C PHE A 332 19.11 23.03 -3.71
N GLY A 333 19.19 23.96 -4.67
CA GLY A 333 20.45 24.59 -5.07
C GLY A 333 21.20 25.27 -3.91
N ASN A 334 20.47 25.73 -2.89
CA ASN A 334 21.06 26.40 -1.72
C ASN A 334 21.79 25.45 -0.76
N VAL A 335 21.56 24.13 -0.89
CA VAL A 335 22.14 23.11 0.00
C VAL A 335 22.89 22.02 -0.76
N ALA A 336 22.95 22.10 -2.09
CA ALA A 336 23.51 21.04 -2.94
C ALA A 336 24.99 20.76 -2.62
N ASP A 337 25.81 21.81 -2.44
CA ASP A 337 27.23 21.66 -2.11
C ASP A 337 27.44 21.03 -0.72
N ASP A 338 26.63 21.45 0.27
CA ASP A 338 26.65 20.88 1.63
C ASP A 338 26.27 19.39 1.58
N VAL A 339 25.21 19.05 0.84
CA VAL A 339 24.76 17.66 0.64
C VAL A 339 25.85 16.80 0.02
N VAL A 340 26.54 17.30 -1.02
CA VAL A 340 27.63 16.57 -1.67
C VAL A 340 28.79 16.32 -0.70
N ARG A 341 29.23 17.35 0.02
CA ARG A 341 30.33 17.22 1.00
C ARG A 341 29.98 16.26 2.12
N VAL A 342 28.79 16.40 2.70
CA VAL A 342 28.29 15.53 3.77
C VAL A 342 28.23 14.10 3.26
N SER A 343 27.55 13.81 2.13
CA SER A 343 27.46 12.45 1.60
C SER A 343 28.84 11.85 1.31
N LYS A 344 29.75 12.57 0.65
CA LYS A 344 31.10 12.07 0.36
C LYS A 344 31.89 11.71 1.63
N SER A 345 31.78 12.51 2.69
CA SER A 345 32.41 12.22 3.99
C SER A 345 31.93 10.91 4.62
N LEU A 346 30.75 10.41 4.25
CA LEU A 346 30.21 9.13 4.72
C LEU A 346 30.78 7.92 3.98
N HIS A 347 31.41 8.12 2.81
CA HIS A 347 31.91 7.06 1.94
C HIS A 347 33.34 7.33 1.43
N PRO A 348 34.33 7.52 2.33
CA PRO A 348 35.71 7.82 1.94
C PRO A 348 36.32 6.75 1.02
N ASP A 349 35.96 5.48 1.22
CA ASP A 349 36.43 4.35 0.41
C ASP A 349 35.88 4.36 -1.02
N ILE A 350 34.71 4.96 -1.24
CA ILE A 350 34.10 5.03 -2.57
C ILE A 350 34.66 6.21 -3.36
N PHE A 351 34.90 7.33 -2.67
CA PHE A 351 35.36 8.57 -3.32
C PHE A 351 36.89 8.73 -3.30
N ASN A 352 37.62 7.84 -2.62
CA ASN A 352 39.06 7.91 -2.41
C ASN A 352 39.52 9.28 -1.88
N GLU A 353 38.70 9.89 -1.03
CA GLU A 353 38.87 11.25 -0.52
C GLU A 353 38.34 11.31 0.91
N GLN A 354 39.16 11.78 1.85
CA GLN A 354 38.71 12.04 3.21
C GLN A 354 38.27 13.50 3.31
N ILE A 355 36.96 13.72 3.44
CA ILE A 355 36.36 15.06 3.49
C ILE A 355 36.06 15.44 4.93
N GLU A 356 36.65 16.54 5.38
CA GLU A 356 36.23 17.21 6.61
C GLU A 356 34.98 18.07 6.34
N ILE A 357 33.93 17.79 7.12
CA ILE A 357 32.69 18.58 7.12
C ILE A 357 32.97 19.91 7.83
N ARG A 358 32.61 21.03 7.22
CA ARG A 358 32.73 22.34 7.85
C ARG A 358 31.62 22.53 8.88
N SER A 359 31.88 23.37 9.88
CA SER A 359 30.90 23.66 10.93
C SER A 359 29.55 24.11 10.33
N GLY A 360 28.48 23.42 10.73
CA GLY A 360 27.09 23.70 10.33
C GLY A 360 26.63 23.13 8.98
N GLU A 361 27.49 22.50 8.16
CA GLU A 361 27.06 21.87 6.88
C GLU A 361 26.03 20.75 7.12
N GLU A 362 26.34 19.81 8.01
CA GLU A 362 25.43 18.71 8.35
C GLU A 362 24.10 19.23 8.92
N GLU A 363 24.15 20.27 9.76
CA GLU A 363 22.95 20.87 10.35
C GLU A 363 22.06 21.51 9.29
N ARG A 364 22.63 22.22 8.31
CA ARG A 364 21.86 22.76 7.18
C ARG A 364 21.20 21.67 6.34
N VAL A 365 21.90 20.56 6.09
CA VAL A 365 21.32 19.40 5.38
C VAL A 365 20.17 18.78 6.17
N ARG A 366 20.33 18.56 7.47
CA ARG A 366 19.28 18.05 8.36
C ARG A 366 18.07 18.99 8.39
N ASN A 367 18.30 20.29 8.58
CA ASN A 367 17.25 21.30 8.61
C ASN A 367 16.49 21.38 7.28
N TYR A 368 17.18 21.22 6.15
CA TYR A 368 16.54 21.13 4.84
C TYR A 368 15.62 19.90 4.76
N ILE A 369 16.12 18.70 5.08
CA ILE A 369 15.33 17.46 5.06
C ILE A 369 14.10 17.57 5.96
N ASP A 370 14.28 18.05 7.19
CA ASP A 370 13.20 18.27 8.15
C ASP A 370 12.13 19.22 7.62
N ARG A 371 12.54 20.31 6.97
CA ARG A 371 11.62 21.27 6.36
C ARG A 371 10.81 20.63 5.23
N ILE A 372 11.43 19.80 4.40
CA ILE A 372 10.73 19.07 3.32
C ILE A 372 9.65 18.14 3.91
N LEU A 373 9.98 17.39 4.96
CA LEU A 373 9.06 16.43 5.59
C LEU A 373 7.93 17.10 6.38
N LYS A 374 8.18 18.31 6.92
CA LYS A 374 7.21 19.08 7.71
C LYS A 374 6.39 20.06 6.87
N ARG A 375 6.62 20.14 5.55
CA ARG A 375 5.82 20.96 4.63
C ARG A 375 4.37 20.48 4.68
N LYS A 376 3.47 21.34 5.15
CA LYS A 376 2.02 21.07 5.26
C LYS A 376 1.28 21.63 4.07
#